data_AF-A0A452XPE0-F1
#
_entry.id   AF-A0A452XPE0-F1
#
_cell.length_a   1.000
_cell.length_b   1.000
_cell.length_c   1.000
_cell.angle_alpha   90.00
_cell.angle_beta   90.00
_cell.angle_gamma   90.00
#
_symmetry.space_group_name_H-M   'P 1'
#
loop_
_entity.id
_entity.type
_entity.pdbx_description
1 polymer ?
#
loop_
_entity_poly.entity_id
_entity_poly.type
_entity_poly.pdbx_seq_one_letter_code
_entity_poly.pdbx_strand_id
1 'polypeptide(L)' 'ANTRFWEDTWLGGTPLALQYPSLYNVVQRREAYVATVLQSTPLNISFRRTLVGNRWEAWLH' A
#
# COMPACT_ATOMS: atom_id res chain seq x y z
N ALA A 1 10.01 -11.32 -8.94
CA ALA A 1 9.70 -9.94 -9.36
C ALA A 1 10.01 -9.01 -8.19
N ASN A 2 10.83 -7.98 -8.41
CA ASN A 2 11.30 -7.05 -7.37
C ASN A 2 10.51 -5.75 -7.35
N THR A 3 9.26 -5.78 -7.82
CA THR A 3 8.45 -4.57 -7.96
C THR A 3 7.94 -4.11 -6.60
N ARG A 4 8.29 -2.88 -6.21
CA ARG A 4 7.86 -2.23 -4.97
C ARG A 4 6.59 -1.43 -5.24
N PHE A 5 5.56 -1.66 -4.43
CA PHE A 5 4.27 -1.00 -4.66
C PHE A 5 4.34 0.53 -4.58
N TRP A 6 5.08 1.07 -3.60
CA TRP A 6 5.13 2.53 -3.38
C TRP A 6 6.25 3.24 -4.14
N GLU A 7 7.39 2.58 -4.27
CA GLU A 7 8.64 3.18 -4.76
C GLU A 7 8.78 3.07 -6.30
N ASP A 8 8.11 2.10 -6.93
CA ASP A 8 8.15 1.97 -8.38
C ASP A 8 7.03 2.76 -9.06
N THR A 9 7.27 3.14 -10.31
CA THR A 9 6.29 3.83 -11.15
C THR A 9 5.30 2.83 -11.74
N TRP A 10 4.07 2.86 -11.24
CA TRP A 10 2.97 2.02 -11.73
C TRP A 10 2.13 2.73 -12.79
N LEU A 11 1.84 4.01 -12.56
CA LEU A 11 0.96 4.83 -13.39
C LEU A 11 1.61 6.21 -13.59
N GLY A 12 1.75 6.62 -14.86
CA GLY A 12 2.38 7.89 -15.21
C GLY A 12 3.92 7.85 -15.10
N GLY A 13 4.52 9.01 -14.79
CA GLY A 13 5.98 9.18 -14.72
C GLY A 13 6.54 9.30 -13.30
N THR A 14 5.72 9.13 -12.26
CA THR A 14 6.12 9.30 -10.85
C THR A 14 5.68 8.10 -10.00
N PRO A 15 6.48 7.70 -8.98
CA PRO A 15 6.08 6.68 -8.02
C PRO A 15 4.82 7.03 -7.25
N LEU A 16 4.07 6.00 -6.83
CA LEU A 16 2.84 6.18 -6.05
C LEU A 16 3.10 6.89 -4.70
N ALA A 17 4.28 6.74 -4.11
CA ALA A 17 4.66 7.41 -2.86
C ALA A 17 4.64 8.94 -2.99
N LEU A 18 5.00 9.47 -4.17
CA LEU A 18 4.99 10.90 -4.45
C LEU A 18 3.60 11.40 -4.84
N GLN A 19 2.81 10.57 -5.52
CA GLN A 19 1.45 10.93 -5.91
C GLN A 19 0.49 10.95 -4.71
N TYR A 20 0.67 10.04 -3.76
CA TYR A 20 -0.21 9.87 -2.59
C TYR A 20 0.57 9.87 -1.26
N PRO A 21 1.20 10.99 -0.88
CA PRO A 21 2.04 11.06 0.32
C PRO A 21 1.26 10.80 1.63
N SER A 22 -0.03 11.14 1.68
CA SER A 22 -0.91 10.86 2.82
C SER A 22 -1.10 9.35 3.05
N LEU A 23 -1.33 8.59 1.99
CA LEU A 23 -1.45 7.12 2.04
C LEU A 23 -0.11 6.46 2.35
N TYR A 24 0.97 6.92 1.73
CA TYR A 24 2.32 6.44 2.02
C TYR A 24 2.69 6.58 3.50
N ASN A 25 2.23 7.66 4.14
CA ASN A 25 2.50 7.92 5.55
C ASN A 25 1.83 6.93 6.51
N VAL A 26 0.67 6.37 6.16
CA VAL A 26 -0.06 5.42 7.02
C VAL A 26 0.35 3.96 6.81
N VAL A 27 1.08 3.66 5.73
CA VAL A 27 1.51 2.29 5.39
C VAL A 27 2.62 1.79 6.33
N GLN A 28 2.49 0.54 6.77
CA GLN A 28 3.47 -0.09 7.66
C GLN A 28 4.69 -0.60 6.90
N ARG A 29 4.46 -1.29 5.79
CA ARG A 29 5.48 -1.93 4.96
C ARG A 29 5.61 -1.21 3.63
N ARG A 30 6.38 -0.11 3.63
CA ARG A 30 6.63 0.71 2.43
C ARG A 30 7.49 -0.02 1.38
N GLU A 31 8.45 -0.81 1.86
CA GLU A 31 9.38 -1.63 1.06
C GLU A 31 8.81 -2.99 0.62
N ALA A 32 7.50 -3.21 0.77
CA ALA A 32 6.92 -4.51 0.42
C ALA A 32 6.96 -4.73 -1.10
N TYR A 33 7.50 -5.88 -1.51
CA TYR A 33 7.39 -6.37 -2.88
C TYR A 33 6.00 -6.92 -3.12
N VAL A 34 5.42 -6.59 -4.28
CA VAL A 34 4.10 -7.09 -4.68
C VAL A 34 4.09 -8.62 -4.74
N ALA A 35 5.17 -9.22 -5.24
CA ALA A 35 5.31 -10.68 -5.29
C ALA A 35 5.20 -11.33 -3.90
N THR A 36 5.78 -10.72 -2.86
CA THR A 36 5.74 -11.26 -1.49
C THR A 36 4.34 -11.17 -0.89
N VAL A 37 3.59 -10.11 -1.18
CA VAL A 37 2.21 -9.96 -0.68
C VAL A 37 1.27 -10.95 -1.38
N LEU A 38 1.42 -11.12 -2.70
CA LEU A 38 0.60 -12.02 -3.52
C LEU A 38 0.87 -13.51 -3.28
N GLN A 39 1.98 -13.87 -2.63
CA GLN A 39 2.30 -15.26 -2.29
C GLN A 39 1.47 -15.83 -1.12
N SER A 40 0.70 -15.00 -0.42
CA SER A 40 -0.10 -15.41 0.74
C SER A 40 -1.60 -15.37 0.44
N THR A 41 -2.34 -16.38 0.93
CA THR A 41 -3.80 -16.43 0.89
C THR A 41 -4.34 -16.68 2.31
N PRO A 42 -5.02 -15.70 2.94
CA PRO A 42 -5.34 -14.36 2.44
C PRO A 42 -4.11 -13.46 2.31
N LEU A 43 -4.22 -12.39 1.52
CA LEU A 43 -3.13 -11.43 1.28
C LEU A 43 -2.62 -10.86 2.61
N ASN A 44 -1.31 -10.92 2.84
CA ASN A 44 -0.66 -10.41 4.03
C ASN A 44 -0.53 -8.87 3.99
N ILE A 45 -1.68 -8.20 4.16
CA ILE A 45 -1.81 -6.75 4.18
C ILE A 45 -2.04 -6.32 5.63
N SER A 46 -1.10 -5.58 6.21
CA SER A 46 -1.17 -5.06 7.59
C SER A 46 -1.14 -3.53 7.60
N PHE A 47 -2.09 -2.90 8.30
CA PHE A 47 -2.13 -1.44 8.49
C PHE A 47 -1.46 -1.04 9.81
N ARG A 48 -0.79 0.13 9.84
CA ARG A 48 -0.19 0.67 11.09
C ARG A 48 -1.23 1.00 12.16
N ARG A 49 -2.45 1.33 11.76
CA ARG A 49 -3.57 1.61 12.67
C ARG A 49 -4.75 0.74 12.29
N THR A 50 -5.49 0.26 13.28
CA THR A 50 -6.77 -0.39 13.06
C THR A 50 -7.68 0.56 12.29
N LEU A 51 -8.15 0.11 11.12
CA LEU A 51 -9.17 0.81 10.35
C LEU A 51 -10.51 0.52 11.01
N VAL A 52 -11.01 1.46 11.80
CA VAL A 52 -12.31 1.40 12.47
C VAL A 52 -13.09 2.68 12.22
N GLY A 53 -14.42 2.55 12.15
CA GLY A 53 -15.35 3.66 11.90
C GLY A 53 -15.09 4.35 10.57
N ASN A 54 -15.11 5.68 10.56
CA ASN A 54 -15.02 6.51 9.35
C ASN A 54 -13.78 6.22 8.48
N ARG A 55 -12.68 5.71 9.07
CA ARG A 55 -11.46 5.34 8.32
C ARG A 55 -11.61 4.05 7.52
N TRP A 56 -12.48 3.14 7.97
CA TRP A 56 -12.82 1.93 7.24
C TRP A 56 -13.73 2.25 6.05
N GLU A 57 -14.74 3.10 6.25
CA GLU A 57 -15.62 3.52 5.15
C GLU A 57 -14.85 4.27 4.05
N ALA A 58 -13.95 5.18 4.41
CA ALA A 58 -13.09 5.89 3.46
C ALA A 58 -12.06 4.99 2.73
N TRP A 59 -11.86 3.76 3.18
CA TRP A 59 -11.00 2.78 2.50
C TRP A 59 -11.79 1.88 1.53
N LEU A 60 -13.07 1.63 1.82
CA LEU A 60 -13.96 0.84 0.96
C LEU A 60 -14.49 1.61 -0.26
N HIS A 61 -14.56 2.93 -0.17
CA HIS A 61 -15.01 3.85 -1.23
C HIS A 61 -13.84 4.51 -1.96
#